data_AF-A0A9C9GN23-F1
#
_entry.id   AF-A0A9C9GN23-F1
#
_cell.length_a   1.000
_cell.length_b   1.000
_cell.length_c   1.000
_cell.angle_alpha   90.00
_cell.angle_beta   90.00
_cell.angle_gamma   90.00
#
_symmetry.space_group_name_H-M   'P 1'
#
loop_
_entity.id
_entity.type
_entity.pdbx_description
1 polymer ?
#
loop_
_entity_poly.entity_id
_entity_poly.type
_entity_poly.pdbx_seq_one_letter_code
_entity_poly.pdbx_strand_id
1 'polypeptide(L)' 'MSQVISEKLRAERKKAGLSQEKLAWKADLSSSHYRALELGTKQPGMETLFKLSHAFGLHYTELMDEAWKEWLKNRKPSPE' A
#
# COMPACT_ATOMS: atom_id res chain seq x y z
N MET A 1 -8.60 5.70 -5.03
CA MET A 1 -7.91 4.41 -4.78
C MET A 1 -6.43 4.58 -4.47
N SER A 2 -5.61 5.19 -5.34
CA SER A 2 -4.17 5.39 -5.10
C SER A 2 -3.86 6.10 -3.76
N GLN A 3 -4.62 7.15 -3.44
CA GLN A 3 -4.45 7.89 -2.19
C GLN A 3 -4.79 7.07 -0.94
N VAL A 4 -5.79 6.20 -1.01
CA VAL A 4 -6.17 5.34 0.13
C VAL A 4 -5.05 4.35 0.46
N ILE A 5 -4.44 3.77 -0.57
CA ILE A 5 -3.32 2.84 -0.40
C ILE A 5 -2.08 3.58 0.13
N SER A 6 -1.74 4.75 -0.42
CA SER A 6 -0.56 5.51 0.02
C SER A 6 -0.67 5.96 1.48
N GLU A 7 -1.86 6.39 1.91
CA GLU A 7 -2.16 6.72 3.30
C GLU A 7 -2.04 5.50 4.22
N LYS A 8 -2.58 4.35 3.81
CA LYS A 8 -2.45 3.09 4.55
C LYS A 8 -0.99 2.68 4.73
N LEU A 9 -0.18 2.74 3.66
CA LEU A 9 1.26 2.44 3.72
C LEU A 9 2.00 3.39 4.68
N ARG A 10 1.68 4.68 4.67
CA ARG A 10 2.25 5.67 5.59
C ARG A 10 1.85 5.37 7.03
N ALA A 11 0.59 5.02 7.27
CA ALA A 11 0.07 4.72 8.60
C ALA A 11 0.75 3.49 9.21
N GLU A 12 0.81 2.37 8.48
CA GLU A 12 1.47 1.15 8.96
C GLU A 12 2.98 1.36 9.16
N ARG A 13 3.65 2.13 8.28
CA ARG A 13 5.06 2.50 8.47
C ARG A 13 5.30 3.27 9.77
N LYS A 14 4.46 4.28 10.04
CA LYS A 14 4.56 5.07 11.28
C LYS A 14 4.24 4.23 12.51
N LYS A 15 3.23 3.38 12.45
CA LYS A 15 2.86 2.42 13.51
C LYS A 15 4.02 1.47 13.85
N ALA A 16 4.75 1.03 12.82
CA ALA A 16 5.94 0.19 12.98
C ALA A 16 7.21 0.96 13.39
N GLY A 17 7.16 2.30 13.52
CA GLY A 17 8.31 3.12 13.88
C GLY A 17 9.44 3.11 12.85
N LEU A 18 9.12 2.92 11.56
CA LEU A 18 10.11 2.77 10.49
C LEU A 18 10.29 4.07 9.69
N SER A 19 11.53 4.37 9.28
CA SER A 19 11.78 5.36 8.22
C SER A 19 11.38 4.80 6.85
N GLN A 20 11.31 5.66 5.84
CA GLN A 20 11.03 5.23 4.46
C GLN A 20 12.12 4.29 3.95
N GLU A 21 13.39 4.62 4.20
CA GLU A 21 14.55 3.82 3.81
C GLU A 21 14.55 2.46 4.49
N LYS A 22 14.26 2.42 5.80
CA LYS A 22 14.25 1.17 6.57
C LYS A 22 13.15 0.22 6.10
N LEU A 23 11.97 0.76 5.78
CA LEU A 23 10.89 -0.06 5.23
C LEU A 23 11.18 -0.50 3.80
N ALA A 24 11.71 0.38 2.94
CA ALA A 24 12.09 0.03 1.58
C ALA A 24 13.09 -1.14 1.59
N TRP A 25 14.12 -1.06 2.43
CA TRP A 25 15.08 -2.13 2.62
C TRP A 25 14.43 -3.44 3.10
N LYS A 26 13.57 -3.39 4.12
CA LYS A 26 12.83 -4.57 4.61
C LYS A 26 11.93 -5.21 3.55
N ALA A 27 11.38 -4.41 2.65
CA ALA A 27 10.48 -4.86 1.59
C ALA A 27 11.22 -5.20 0.29
N ASP A 28 12.56 -5.22 0.26
CA ASP A 28 13.33 -5.44 -0.98
C ASP A 28 12.91 -4.47 -2.11
N LEU A 29 12.80 -3.19 -1.75
CA LEU A 29 12.46 -2.07 -2.65
C LEU A 29 13.54 -0.99 -2.57
N SER A 30 13.71 -0.23 -3.64
CA SER A 30 14.48 1.02 -3.57
C SER A 30 13.72 2.08 -2.77
N SER A 31 14.45 2.95 -2.07
CA SER A 31 13.85 4.07 -1.32
C SER A 31 13.01 4.98 -2.23
N SER A 32 13.46 5.21 -3.47
CA SER A 32 12.72 6.00 -4.47
C SER A 32 11.41 5.32 -4.88
N HIS A 33 11.41 4.00 -5.04
CA HIS A 33 10.21 3.25 -5.36
C HIS A 33 9.20 3.31 -4.21
N TYR A 34 9.63 3.02 -2.98
CA TYR A 34 8.74 3.11 -1.82
C TYR A 34 8.19 4.53 -1.62
N ARG A 35 9.02 5.57 -1.80
CA ARG A 35 8.57 6.96 -1.74
C ARG A 35 7.47 7.27 -2.76
N ALA A 36 7.59 6.78 -4.00
CA ALA A 36 6.55 6.96 -5.02
C ALA A 36 5.22 6.29 -4.64
N LEU A 37 5.28 5.12 -3.97
CA LEU A 37 4.11 4.43 -3.44
C LEU A 37 3.47 5.21 -2.28
N GLU A 38 4.27 5.70 -1.32
CA GLU A 38 3.77 6.47 -0.17
C GLU A 38 3.31 7.90 -0.54
N LEU A 39 3.70 8.41 -1.72
CA LEU A 39 3.15 9.63 -2.32
C LEU A 39 1.90 9.37 -3.17
N GLY A 40 1.59 8.11 -3.48
CA GLY A 40 0.47 7.74 -4.35
C GLY A 40 0.70 8.08 -5.84
N THR A 41 1.92 8.44 -6.24
CA THR A 41 2.28 8.72 -7.65
C THR A 41 2.50 7.44 -8.44
N LYS A 42 2.73 6.31 -7.76
CA LYS A 42 2.77 4.98 -8.35
C LYS A 42 1.91 4.02 -7.54
N GLN A 43 1.26 3.08 -8.22
CA GLN A 43 0.53 2.00 -7.57
C GLN A 43 1.42 0.78 -7.39
N PRO A 44 1.30 0.05 -6.25
CA PRO A 44 2.01 -1.20 -6.09
C PRO A 44 1.43 -2.26 -7.03
N GLY A 45 2.29 -2.99 -7.73
CA GLY A 45 1.91 -4.25 -8.35
C GLY A 45 1.73 -5.36 -7.30
N MET A 46 1.28 -6.54 -7.73
CA MET A 46 1.04 -7.67 -6.83
C MET A 46 2.29 -8.09 -6.04
N GLU A 47 3.43 -8.23 -6.70
CA GLU A 47 4.69 -8.59 -6.02
C GLU A 47 5.10 -7.54 -4.98
N THR A 48 5.02 -6.25 -5.35
CA THR A 48 5.31 -5.13 -4.44
C THR A 48 4.39 -5.16 -3.22
N LEU A 49 3.10 -5.45 -3.42
CA LEU A 49 2.13 -5.55 -2.34
C LEU A 49 2.50 -6.69 -1.38
N PHE A 50 2.86 -7.87 -1.89
CA PHE A 50 3.28 -9.01 -1.05
C PHE A 50 4.58 -8.72 -0.29
N LYS A 51 5.56 -8.10 -0.95
CA LYS A 51 6.80 -7.64 -0.31
C LYS A 51 6.53 -6.68 0.85
N LEU A 52 5.67 -5.69 0.64
CA LEU A 52 5.27 -4.75 1.69
C LEU A 52 4.52 -5.44 2.82
N SER A 53 3.58 -6.34 2.49
CA SER A 53 2.80 -7.11 3.47
C SER A 53 3.72 -7.93 4.38
N HIS A 54 4.67 -8.64 3.78
CA HIS A 54 5.69 -9.39 4.52
C HIS A 54 6.56 -8.48 5.40
N ALA A 55 7.01 -7.33 4.88
CA ALA A 55 7.81 -6.37 5.63
C ALA A 55 7.08 -5.74 6.83
N PHE A 56 5.75 -5.59 6.73
CA PHE A 56 4.88 -5.15 7.81
C PHE A 56 4.45 -6.26 8.78
N GLY A 57 4.57 -7.53 8.37
CA GLY A 57 4.00 -8.65 9.12
C GLY A 57 2.47 -8.71 9.04
N LEU A 58 1.89 -8.27 7.92
CA LEU A 58 0.45 -8.22 7.67
C LEU A 58 0.08 -9.13 6.49
N HIS A 59 -1.18 -9.52 6.41
CA HIS A 59 -1.74 -10.09 5.18
C HIS A 59 -2.03 -8.98 4.16
N TYR A 60 -1.89 -9.27 2.86
CA TYR A 60 -2.01 -8.23 1.82
C TYR A 60 -3.39 -7.59 1.74
N THR A 61 -4.44 -8.31 2.15
CA THR A 61 -5.80 -7.77 2.22
C THR A 61 -5.89 -6.63 3.21
N GLU A 62 -5.14 -6.68 4.32
CA GLU A 62 -5.15 -5.63 5.33
C GLU A 62 -4.59 -4.30 4.79
N LEU A 63 -3.70 -4.34 3.79
CA LEU A 63 -3.20 -3.14 3.11
C LEU A 63 -4.19 -2.59 2.07
N MET A 64 -5.17 -3.40 1.66
CA MET A 64 -6.10 -3.10 0.57
C MET A 64 -7.54 -2.92 1.04
N ASP A 65 -7.86 -3.25 2.28
CA ASP A 65 -9.22 -3.26 2.83
C ASP A 65 -9.94 -1.92 2.68
N GLU A 66 -9.28 -0.81 3.02
CA GLU A 66 -9.86 0.53 2.86
C GLU A 66 -10.05 0.87 1.37
N ALA A 67 -9.09 0.50 0.52
CA ALA A 67 -9.17 0.73 -0.92
C ALA A 67 -10.30 -0.10 -1.56
N TRP A 68 -10.51 -1.33 -1.10
CA TRP A 68 -11.59 -2.22 -1.52
C TRP A 68 -12.96 -1.67 -1.12
N LYS A 69 -13.12 -1.24 0.14
CA LYS A 69 -14.35 -0.59 0.63
C LYS A 69 -14.68 0.66 -0.17
N GLU A 70 -13.67 1.49 -0.46
CA GLU A 70 -13.83 2.70 -1.26
C GLU A 70 -14.24 2.38 -2.70
N TRP A 71 -13.67 1.34 -3.29
CA TRP A 71 -14.06 0.89 -4.63
C TRP A 71 -15.52 0.41 -4.68
N LEU A 72 -15.94 -0.40 -3.70
CA LEU A 72 -17.31 -0.91 -3.63
C LEU A 72 -18.36 0.21 -3.53
N LYS A 73 -18.08 1.28 -2.78
CA LYS A 73 -18.99 2.43 -2.65
C LYS A 73 -19.17 3.20 -3.97
N ASN A 74 -18.11 3.29 -4.76
CA ASN A 74 -18.07 4.12 -5.96
C ASN A 74 -18.33 3.34 -7.26
N ARG A 75 -18.41 2.01 -7.18
CA ARG A 75 -18.74 1.15 -8.32
C ARG A 75 -20.20 1.39 -8.73
N LYS A 76 -20.41 1.84 -9.97
CA LYS A 76 -21.69 1.65 -10.65
C LYS A 76 -21.78 0.18 -11.09
N PRO A 77 -22.86 -0.55 -10.76
CA PRO A 77 -23.05 -1.89 -11.32
C PRO A 77 -23.07 -1.78 -12.86
N SER A 78 -22.48 -2.78 -13.53
CA SER A 78 -22.64 -2.90 -14.98
C SER A 78 -24.13 -2.96 -15.29
N PRO A 79 -24.63 -2.29 -16.34
CA PRO A 79 -25.93 -2.64 -16.90
C PRO A 79 -25.90 -4.14 -17.22
N GLU A 80 -26.98 -4.83 -16.83
CA GLU A 80 -27.24 -6.23 -17.18
C GLU A 80 -27.33 -6.41 -18.71
#